data_AF-A0A8J8BKW3-F1
#
_entry.id   AF-A0A8J8BKW3-F1
#
_cell.length_a   1.000
_cell.length_b   1.000
_cell.length_c   1.000
_cell.angle_alpha   90.00
_cell.angle_beta   90.00
_cell.angle_gamma   90.00
#
_symmetry.space_group_name_H-M   'P 1'
#
loop_
_entity.id
_entity.type
_entity.pdbx_description
1 polymer ?
#
loop_
_entity_poly.entity_id
_entity_poly.type
_entity_poly.pdbx_seq_one_letter_code
_entity_poly.pdbx_strand_id
1 'polypeptide(L)'
;MKRYYLILLIGIAILSGCLSDSIVCNSPYIRFEDYCCLDENDDGVCDSDKPRILSTITSTTITTVIITTSSTTTTTSTTSTTFEPECYMNKDCDLVKNVCINDDVYSQRMERICRHPGTLNAICIGTTTSHITYTAEFKKRCEENTTCVGGECIYVPPEETTTTLPELTESQKCSIIENTKERDECYYAAAIREGSRYLCDEIRIDDLWVRCYIRLGYNSPLD
;
A
#
# COMPACT_ATOMS: atom_id res chain seq x y z
N MET A 1 12.83 -39.17 -65.51
CA MET A 1 13.05 -37.88 -64.80
C MET A 1 12.26 -37.76 -63.49
N LYS A 2 10.99 -38.20 -63.38
CA LYS A 2 10.18 -38.04 -62.14
C LYS A 2 10.65 -38.81 -60.90
N ARG A 3 11.41 -39.91 -61.05
CA ARG A 3 11.88 -40.73 -59.90
C ARG A 3 13.04 -40.10 -59.11
N TYR A 4 13.84 -39.23 -59.72
CA TYR A 4 14.95 -38.55 -59.04
C TYR A 4 14.49 -37.45 -58.08
N TYR A 5 13.35 -36.79 -58.38
CA TYR A 5 12.80 -35.72 -57.55
C TYR A 5 12.36 -36.21 -56.16
N LEU A 6 11.85 -37.44 -56.09
CA LEU A 6 11.37 -38.03 -54.84
C LEU A 6 12.52 -38.40 -53.90
N ILE A 7 13.65 -38.87 -54.47
CA ILE A 7 14.87 -39.18 -53.70
C ILE A 7 15.52 -37.89 -53.19
N LEU A 8 15.51 -36.81 -53.99
CA LEU A 8 16.05 -35.51 -53.61
C LEU A 8 15.26 -34.86 -52.45
N LEU A 9 13.93 -34.99 -52.44
CA LEU A 9 13.09 -34.46 -51.35
C LEU A 9 13.26 -35.22 -50.04
N ILE A 10 13.44 -36.55 -50.08
CA ILE A 10 13.70 -37.35 -48.87
C ILE A 10 15.09 -37.03 -48.29
N GLY A 11 16.09 -36.77 -49.14
CA GLY A 11 17.44 -36.39 -48.69
C GLY A 11 17.49 -35.05 -47.95
N ILE A 12 16.66 -34.07 -48.36
CA ILE A 12 16.61 -32.75 -47.70
C ILE A 12 15.93 -32.83 -46.33
N ALA A 13 14.94 -33.72 -46.14
CA ALA A 13 14.24 -33.87 -44.86
C ALA A 13 15.11 -34.48 -43.74
N ILE A 14 16.15 -35.26 -44.09
CA ILE A 14 17.02 -35.94 -43.11
C ILE A 14 18.14 -35.01 -42.59
N LEU A 15 18.49 -33.96 -43.32
CA LEU A 15 19.57 -33.01 -42.95
C LEU A 15 19.14 -31.93 -41.93
N SER A 16 17.84 -31.83 -41.60
CA SER A 16 17.33 -30.82 -40.66
C SER A 16 17.26 -31.29 -39.21
N GLY A 17 17.80 -32.48 -38.89
CA GLY A 17 17.76 -33.05 -37.55
C GLY A 17 19.02 -32.73 -36.74
N CYS A 18 18.82 -32.08 -35.58
CA CYS A 18 19.77 -31.81 -34.50
C CYS A 18 20.57 -30.49 -34.58
N LEU A 19 19.86 -29.37 -34.41
CA LEU A 19 20.40 -28.22 -33.67
C LEU A 19 19.95 -28.37 -32.21
N SER A 20 20.71 -29.09 -31.40
CA SER A 20 20.48 -29.11 -29.95
C SER A 20 21.21 -27.91 -29.36
N ASP A 21 20.47 -26.84 -29.08
CA ASP A 21 21.00 -25.72 -28.30
C ASP A 21 21.47 -26.26 -26.95
N SER A 22 22.78 -26.23 -26.73
CA SER A 22 23.34 -26.57 -25.43
C SER A 22 23.00 -25.43 -24.47
N ILE A 23 22.16 -25.73 -23.48
CA ILE A 23 21.92 -24.81 -22.36
C ILE A 23 23.22 -24.62 -21.59
N VAL A 24 23.69 -23.37 -21.55
CA VAL A 24 24.83 -22.93 -20.74
C VAL A 24 24.27 -22.29 -19.48
N CYS A 25 24.52 -22.90 -18.33
CA CYS A 25 24.17 -22.33 -17.03
C CYS A 25 25.37 -21.56 -16.48
N ASN A 26 25.14 -20.30 -16.10
CA ASN A 26 26.14 -19.50 -15.41
C ASN A 26 26.09 -19.81 -13.93
N SER A 27 27.26 -19.92 -13.29
CA SER A 27 27.35 -20.02 -11.83
C SER A 27 26.49 -18.95 -11.14
N PRO A 28 25.70 -19.27 -10.09
CA PRO A 28 25.64 -20.53 -9.32
C PRO A 28 24.58 -21.55 -9.82
N TYR A 29 24.27 -21.56 -11.11
CA TYR A 29 23.28 -22.49 -11.67
C TYR A 29 23.94 -23.70 -12.31
N ILE A 30 23.38 -24.89 -12.06
CA ILE A 30 23.80 -26.16 -12.67
C ILE A 30 22.78 -26.63 -13.71
N ARG A 31 23.23 -27.42 -14.68
CA ARG A 31 22.33 -27.99 -15.70
C ARG A 31 21.57 -29.19 -15.12
N PHE A 32 20.25 -29.10 -15.11
CA PHE A 32 19.35 -30.18 -14.73
C PHE A 32 18.40 -30.46 -15.90
N GLU A 33 18.51 -31.64 -16.50
CA GLU A 33 17.78 -32.03 -17.73
C GLU A 33 17.89 -30.98 -18.86
N ASP A 34 16.81 -30.24 -19.11
CA ASP A 34 16.62 -29.23 -20.14
C ASP A 34 16.48 -27.80 -19.58
N TYR A 35 16.93 -27.55 -18.34
CA TYR A 35 16.95 -26.20 -17.74
C TYR A 35 18.14 -26.00 -16.78
N CYS A 36 18.26 -24.76 -16.24
CA CYS A 36 19.25 -24.40 -15.23
C CYS A 36 18.59 -24.34 -13.84
N CYS A 37 19.07 -25.14 -12.90
CA CYS A 37 18.64 -25.12 -11.50
C CYS A 37 19.65 -24.40 -10.60
N LEU A 38 19.18 -23.76 -9.54
CA LEU A 38 20.03 -23.13 -8.53
C LEU A 38 20.74 -24.20 -7.67
N ASP A 39 22.05 -24.01 -7.49
CA ASP A 39 22.91 -24.76 -6.56
C ASP A 39 23.57 -23.73 -5.62
N GLU A 40 22.78 -23.27 -4.64
CA GLU A 40 23.17 -22.19 -3.72
C GLU A 40 24.38 -22.60 -2.86
N ASN A 41 24.56 -23.90 -2.63
CA ASN A 41 25.64 -24.44 -1.80
C ASN A 41 26.75 -25.16 -2.57
N ASP A 42 26.77 -25.09 -3.91
CA ASP A 42 27.79 -25.65 -4.81
C ASP A 42 28.05 -27.16 -4.54
N ASP A 43 26.97 -27.92 -4.27
CA ASP A 43 27.05 -29.36 -4.00
C ASP A 43 26.66 -30.25 -5.18
N GLY A 44 26.37 -29.64 -6.33
CA GLY A 44 26.01 -30.34 -7.56
C GLY A 44 24.60 -30.92 -7.55
N VAL A 45 23.74 -30.51 -6.60
CA VAL A 45 22.36 -30.98 -6.48
C VAL A 45 21.42 -29.79 -6.57
N CYS A 46 20.36 -29.95 -7.38
CA CYS A 46 19.31 -28.95 -7.48
C CYS A 46 18.64 -28.74 -6.10
N ASP A 47 18.72 -27.53 -5.56
CA ASP A 47 18.17 -27.22 -4.23
C ASP A 47 16.65 -27.36 -4.14
N SER A 48 15.98 -27.34 -5.28
CA SER A 48 14.55 -27.58 -5.42
C SER A 48 14.12 -29.00 -5.00
N ASP A 49 15.05 -29.98 -5.06
CA ASP A 49 14.75 -31.40 -4.89
C ASP A 49 15.17 -31.98 -3.53
N LYS A 50 15.80 -31.17 -2.65
CA LYS A 50 16.22 -31.65 -1.32
C LYS A 50 15.01 -31.71 -0.37
N PRO A 51 14.60 -32.90 0.13
CA PRO A 51 13.67 -32.96 1.24
C PRO A 51 14.34 -32.32 2.46
N ARG A 52 13.79 -31.22 2.96
CA ARG A 52 14.38 -30.49 4.10
C ARG A 52 14.41 -31.38 5.33
N ILE A 53 15.58 -31.94 5.65
CA ILE A 53 15.82 -32.60 6.93
C ILE A 53 15.87 -31.49 8.00
N LEU A 54 14.85 -31.51 8.86
CA LEU A 54 14.66 -30.62 9.98
C LEU A 54 15.88 -30.67 10.91
N SER A 55 16.74 -29.65 10.85
CA SER A 55 17.84 -29.51 11.82
C SER A 55 17.26 -29.19 13.19
N THR A 56 17.31 -30.18 14.09
CA THR A 56 16.97 -30.01 15.51
C THR A 56 18.09 -29.18 16.15
N ILE A 57 17.80 -27.91 16.42
CA ILE A 57 18.73 -27.01 17.12
C ILE A 57 18.38 -27.02 18.61
N THR A 58 19.27 -27.60 19.42
CA THR A 58 19.19 -27.57 20.88
C THR A 58 19.60 -26.18 21.37
N SER A 59 18.63 -25.33 21.71
CA SER A 59 18.91 -23.99 22.24
C SER A 59 19.43 -24.05 23.68
N THR A 60 20.62 -23.50 23.88
CA THR A 60 21.26 -23.28 25.18
C THR A 60 20.54 -22.17 25.95
N THR A 61 19.95 -22.52 27.10
CA THR A 61 19.32 -21.59 28.04
C THR A 61 20.37 -20.70 28.71
N ILE A 62 20.30 -19.39 28.49
CA ILE A 62 21.09 -18.41 29.25
C ILE A 62 20.35 -18.13 30.56
N THR A 63 20.91 -18.59 31.68
CA THR A 63 20.39 -18.34 33.03
C THR A 63 20.89 -16.99 33.55
N THR A 64 20.04 -15.98 33.51
CA THR A 64 20.30 -14.70 34.19
C THR A 64 19.92 -14.85 35.66
N VAL A 65 20.93 -14.91 36.54
CA VAL A 65 20.75 -14.93 37.99
C VAL A 65 20.46 -13.50 38.46
N ILE A 66 19.21 -13.24 38.83
CA ILE A 66 18.83 -12.00 39.53
C ILE A 66 18.62 -12.34 41.01
N ILE A 67 19.44 -11.70 41.84
CA ILE A 67 19.49 -11.89 43.30
C ILE A 67 18.26 -11.23 43.95
N THR A 68 17.63 -12.03 44.79
CA THR A 68 16.36 -11.89 45.49
C THR A 68 16.34 -10.77 46.55
N THR A 69 15.20 -10.09 46.71
CA THR A 69 14.56 -9.94 48.04
C THR A 69 13.09 -9.55 47.93
N SER A 70 12.29 -10.19 48.78
CA SER A 70 10.86 -9.96 49.06
C SER A 70 9.88 -10.81 48.26
N SER A 71 9.51 -11.91 48.93
CA SER A 71 8.48 -12.90 48.65
C SER A 71 7.18 -12.33 48.11
N THR A 72 6.90 -12.66 46.84
CA THR A 72 5.56 -12.64 46.26
C THR A 72 5.37 -13.95 45.50
N THR A 73 4.34 -14.69 45.87
CA THR A 73 3.95 -15.96 45.27
C THR A 73 3.65 -15.72 43.78
N THR A 74 4.58 -16.12 42.91
CA THR A 74 4.45 -15.95 41.46
C THR A 74 3.96 -17.26 40.89
N THR A 75 2.72 -17.27 40.42
CA THR A 75 2.16 -18.37 39.63
C THR A 75 2.76 -18.30 38.23
N THR A 76 3.72 -19.18 37.95
CA THR A 76 4.32 -19.34 36.62
C THR A 76 3.33 -20.07 35.72
N SER A 77 2.54 -19.32 34.95
CA SER A 77 1.79 -19.87 33.82
C SER A 77 2.73 -19.94 32.62
N THR A 78 3.27 -21.13 32.39
CA THR A 78 4.02 -21.47 31.17
C THR A 78 3.04 -21.54 30.01
N THR A 79 2.80 -20.42 29.33
CA THR A 79 2.11 -20.42 28.04
C THR A 79 3.09 -20.95 27.02
N SER A 80 2.91 -22.22 26.63
CA SER A 80 3.60 -22.82 25.49
C SER A 80 3.07 -22.16 24.22
N THR A 81 3.66 -21.03 23.84
CA THR A 81 3.35 -20.38 22.58
C THR A 81 4.07 -21.13 21.48
N THR A 82 3.33 -21.98 20.78
CA THR A 82 3.80 -22.63 19.57
C THR A 82 4.01 -21.55 18.51
N PHE A 83 5.27 -21.27 18.16
CA PHE A 83 5.58 -20.33 17.09
C PHE A 83 5.36 -21.03 15.75
N GLU A 84 4.36 -20.57 15.01
CA GLU A 84 4.07 -21.01 13.64
C GLU A 84 4.67 -19.97 12.66
N PRO A 85 5.39 -20.41 11.61
CA PRO A 85 6.02 -19.50 10.64
C PRO A 85 4.96 -18.76 9.79
N GLU A 86 5.23 -17.51 9.39
CA GLU A 86 4.24 -16.70 8.64
C GLU A 86 3.92 -17.25 7.24
N CYS A 87 4.85 -17.96 6.60
CA CYS A 87 4.65 -18.55 5.28
C CYS A 87 5.51 -19.82 5.06
N TYR A 88 4.98 -20.77 4.29
CA TYR A 88 5.67 -22.00 3.87
C TYR A 88 6.00 -22.01 2.38
N MET A 89 5.34 -21.20 1.58
CA MET A 89 5.56 -21.05 0.14
C MET A 89 5.00 -19.72 -0.38
N ASN A 90 5.39 -19.32 -1.59
CA ASN A 90 4.99 -18.00 -2.16
C ASN A 90 3.47 -17.82 -2.28
N LYS A 91 2.72 -18.89 -2.55
CA LYS A 91 1.24 -18.82 -2.61
C LYS A 91 0.61 -18.44 -1.26
N ASP A 92 1.32 -18.67 -0.15
CA ASP A 92 0.83 -18.31 1.19
C ASP A 92 0.96 -16.79 1.43
N CYS A 93 1.72 -16.09 0.58
CA CYS A 93 1.91 -14.65 0.62
C CYS A 93 0.98 -13.88 -0.34
N ASP A 94 0.12 -14.58 -1.08
CA ASP A 94 -0.87 -13.93 -1.96
C ASP A 94 -1.88 -13.16 -1.11
N LEU A 95 -1.68 -11.85 -1.05
CA LEU A 95 -2.60 -10.94 -0.39
C LEU A 95 -3.33 -10.13 -1.44
N VAL A 96 -4.62 -10.39 -1.54
CA VAL A 96 -5.55 -9.52 -2.24
C VAL A 96 -5.87 -8.36 -1.30
N LYS A 97 -5.41 -7.16 -1.64
CA LYS A 97 -5.76 -5.96 -0.89
C LYS A 97 -6.73 -5.13 -1.73
N ASN A 98 -7.89 -4.81 -1.17
CA ASN A 98 -8.80 -3.89 -1.81
C ASN A 98 -8.31 -2.45 -1.58
N VAL A 99 -8.44 -1.60 -2.60
CA VAL A 99 -8.08 -0.19 -2.57
C VAL A 99 -9.25 0.62 -3.12
N CYS A 100 -9.51 1.77 -2.50
CA CYS A 100 -10.54 2.71 -2.93
C CYS A 100 -9.98 3.71 -3.93
N ILE A 101 -10.70 3.93 -5.04
CA ILE A 101 -10.47 5.07 -5.94
C ILE A 101 -11.84 5.68 -6.21
N ASN A 102 -12.10 6.86 -5.63
CA ASN A 102 -13.46 7.42 -5.52
C ASN A 102 -14.39 6.44 -4.80
N ASP A 103 -15.63 6.27 -5.27
CA ASP A 103 -16.61 5.32 -4.75
C ASP A 103 -16.52 3.92 -5.38
N ASP A 104 -15.45 3.64 -6.12
CA ASP A 104 -15.19 2.34 -6.72
C ASP A 104 -14.12 1.59 -5.90
N VAL A 105 -14.40 0.32 -5.57
CA VAL A 105 -13.47 -0.61 -4.91
C VAL A 105 -12.73 -1.39 -5.99
N TYR A 106 -11.40 -1.40 -5.88
CA TYR A 106 -10.49 -2.12 -6.77
C TYR A 106 -9.75 -3.20 -5.99
N SER A 107 -9.70 -4.41 -6.54
CA SER A 107 -8.86 -5.48 -6.01
C SER A 107 -7.43 -5.33 -6.55
N GLN A 108 -6.47 -5.08 -5.66
CA GLN A 108 -5.06 -5.08 -6.00
C GLN A 108 -4.45 -6.43 -5.61
N ARG A 109 -4.03 -7.19 -6.61
CA ARG A 109 -3.16 -8.34 -6.37
C ARG A 109 -1.73 -7.84 -6.18
N MET A 110 -1.19 -8.03 -4.98
CA MET A 110 0.23 -7.81 -4.72
C MET A 110 0.95 -9.15 -4.78
N GLU A 111 1.88 -9.31 -5.72
CA GLU A 111 2.79 -10.45 -5.68
C GLU A 111 3.78 -10.26 -4.54
N ARG A 112 3.80 -11.21 -3.62
CA ARG A 112 4.75 -11.26 -2.50
C ARG A 112 5.53 -12.56 -2.57
N ILE A 113 6.78 -12.49 -2.12
CA ILE A 113 7.69 -13.64 -2.08
C ILE A 113 7.86 -14.02 -0.60
N CYS A 114 7.70 -15.31 -0.29
CA CYS A 114 8.00 -15.85 1.03
C CYS A 114 9.53 -15.98 1.17
N ARG A 115 10.13 -15.19 2.05
CA ARG A 115 11.54 -15.37 2.43
C ARG A 115 11.64 -16.35 3.59
N HIS A 116 12.62 -17.25 3.53
CA HIS A 116 12.86 -18.29 4.53
C HIS A 116 11.63 -19.18 4.84
N PRO A 117 10.97 -19.76 3.82
CA PRO A 117 9.74 -20.54 3.99
C PRO A 117 9.91 -21.67 5.02
N GLY A 118 8.89 -21.83 5.88
CA GLY A 118 8.83 -22.89 6.89
C GLY A 118 9.80 -22.72 8.06
N THR A 119 10.40 -21.53 8.22
CA THR A 119 11.27 -21.20 9.36
C THR A 119 10.61 -20.15 10.25
N LEU A 120 11.05 -20.04 11.51
CA LEU A 120 10.56 -18.98 12.43
C LEU A 120 10.80 -17.55 11.92
N ASN A 121 11.67 -17.38 10.92
CA ASN A 121 11.95 -16.11 10.26
C ASN A 121 11.26 -16.01 8.89
N ALA A 122 10.27 -16.87 8.62
CA ALA A 122 9.48 -16.79 7.42
C ALA A 122 8.75 -15.45 7.39
N ILE A 123 8.92 -14.70 6.30
CA ILE A 123 8.29 -13.39 6.13
C ILE A 123 7.89 -13.17 4.68
N CYS A 124 6.68 -12.65 4.46
CA CYS A 124 6.20 -12.28 3.14
C CYS A 124 6.67 -10.88 2.75
N ILE A 125 7.63 -10.77 1.82
CA ILE A 125 8.14 -9.49 1.32
C ILE A 125 7.45 -9.15 0.01
N GLY A 126 6.77 -8.01 -0.04
CA GLY A 126 6.20 -7.45 -1.27
C GLY A 126 7.11 -6.38 -1.85
N THR A 127 7.46 -6.50 -3.13
CA THR A 127 7.95 -5.38 -3.92
C THR A 127 6.76 -4.71 -4.59
N THR A 128 6.40 -3.51 -4.17
CA THR A 128 5.44 -2.67 -4.89
C THR A 128 6.09 -2.21 -6.19
N THR A 129 6.09 -3.08 -7.20
CA THR A 129 6.35 -2.64 -8.57
C THR A 129 5.18 -1.71 -8.90
N SER A 130 5.45 -0.42 -9.08
CA SER A 130 4.47 0.66 -9.26
C SER A 130 3.54 0.50 -10.48
N HIS A 131 3.62 -0.61 -11.19
CA HIS A 131 2.63 -1.04 -12.16
C HIS A 131 1.45 -1.66 -11.42
N ILE A 132 0.57 -0.80 -10.91
CA ILE A 132 -0.79 -1.20 -10.55
C ILE A 132 -1.47 -1.61 -11.86
N THR A 133 -1.37 -2.89 -12.21
CA THR A 133 -2.12 -3.45 -13.32
C THR A 133 -3.54 -3.61 -12.82
N TYR A 134 -4.39 -2.61 -13.05
CA TYR A 134 -5.81 -2.68 -12.75
C TYR A 134 -6.42 -3.74 -13.67
N THR A 135 -6.51 -4.98 -13.22
CA THR A 135 -7.32 -5.97 -13.91
C THR A 135 -8.78 -5.55 -13.73
N ALA A 136 -9.45 -5.22 -14.84
CA ALA A 136 -10.84 -4.77 -14.85
C ALA A 136 -11.83 -5.82 -14.29
N GLU A 137 -11.36 -7.04 -14.01
CA GLU A 137 -12.16 -8.18 -13.58
C GLU A 137 -12.80 -8.01 -12.18
N PHE A 138 -12.34 -7.07 -11.35
CA PHE A 138 -12.86 -6.90 -9.99
C PHE A 138 -13.15 -5.44 -9.63
N LYS A 139 -13.75 -4.68 -10.55
CA LYS A 139 -14.31 -3.37 -10.22
C LYS A 139 -15.68 -3.56 -9.57
N LYS A 140 -15.80 -3.21 -8.28
CA LYS A 140 -17.11 -3.13 -7.59
C LYS A 140 -17.41 -1.68 -7.25
N ARG A 141 -18.53 -1.17 -7.77
CA ARG A 141 -19.06 0.14 -7.37
C ARG A 141 -19.78 0.02 -6.03
N CYS A 142 -19.54 0.96 -5.12
CA CYS A 142 -20.29 1.06 -3.88
C CYS A 142 -21.77 1.40 -4.14
N GLU A 143 -22.67 0.86 -3.33
CA GLU A 143 -24.12 1.10 -3.42
C GLU A 143 -24.49 2.50 -2.91
N GLU A 144 -25.71 2.97 -3.19
CA GLU A 144 -26.19 4.26 -2.68
C GLU A 144 -26.10 4.33 -1.15
N ASN A 145 -25.66 5.48 -0.62
CA ASN A 145 -25.39 5.71 0.81
C ASN A 145 -24.24 4.86 1.40
N THR A 146 -23.33 4.38 0.56
CA THR A 146 -22.07 3.78 1.03
C THR A 146 -20.88 4.55 0.44
N THR A 147 -19.77 4.61 1.18
CA THR A 147 -18.53 5.23 0.71
C THR A 147 -17.36 4.27 0.89
N CYS A 148 -16.34 4.41 0.04
CA CYS A 148 -15.19 3.51 0.07
C CYS A 148 -14.17 3.97 1.11
N VAL A 149 -13.96 3.16 2.15
CA VAL A 149 -12.96 3.41 3.19
C VAL A 149 -12.12 2.16 3.39
N GLY A 150 -10.80 2.29 3.25
CA GLY A 150 -9.88 1.17 3.51
C GLY A 150 -9.98 -0.03 2.55
N GLY A 151 -10.62 0.13 1.39
CA GLY A 151 -10.88 -0.95 0.43
C GLY A 151 -12.25 -1.63 0.61
N GLU A 152 -13.11 -1.11 1.48
CA GLU A 152 -14.44 -1.64 1.71
C GLU A 152 -15.51 -0.56 1.52
N CYS A 153 -16.70 -0.94 1.03
CA CYS A 153 -17.84 -0.05 1.01
C CYS A 153 -18.48 -0.03 2.40
N ILE A 154 -18.41 1.11 3.08
CA ILE A 154 -18.99 1.31 4.40
C ILE A 154 -20.28 2.11 4.24
N TYR A 155 -21.36 1.65 4.87
CA TYR A 155 -22.60 2.41 4.97
C TYR A 155 -22.36 3.71 5.72
N VAL A 156 -22.64 4.82 5.04
CA VAL A 156 -22.70 6.13 5.66
C VAL A 156 -24.18 6.34 5.93
N PRO A 157 -24.62 6.34 7.21
CA PRO A 157 -25.97 6.75 7.53
C PRO A 157 -26.21 8.09 6.83
N PRO A 158 -27.34 8.28 6.14
CA PRO A 158 -27.69 9.61 5.68
C PRO A 158 -27.59 10.48 6.93
N GLU A 159 -26.65 11.44 6.94
CA GLU A 159 -26.57 12.41 8.02
C GLU A 159 -27.99 12.87 8.22
N GLU A 160 -28.54 12.62 9.42
CA GLU A 160 -29.85 13.15 9.80
C GLU A 160 -29.72 14.63 9.54
N THR A 161 -30.26 15.04 8.39
CA THR A 161 -30.22 16.40 7.91
C THR A 161 -31.23 17.09 8.78
N THR A 162 -30.82 17.34 10.02
CA THR A 162 -31.54 18.15 10.96
C THR A 162 -31.51 19.50 10.28
N THR A 163 -32.66 19.90 9.76
CA THR A 163 -32.90 21.19 9.14
C THR A 163 -32.78 22.29 10.18
N THR A 164 -31.62 22.43 10.80
CA THR A 164 -31.17 23.66 11.39
C THR A 164 -30.79 24.54 10.21
N LEU A 165 -31.65 25.54 9.97
CA LEU A 165 -31.38 26.68 9.10
C LEU A 165 -29.89 27.02 9.22
N PRO A 166 -29.10 26.96 8.12
CA PRO A 166 -27.66 27.11 8.20
C PRO A 166 -27.39 28.42 8.94
N GLU A 167 -26.72 28.30 10.09
CA GLU A 167 -26.33 29.46 10.86
C GLU A 167 -25.45 30.30 9.93
N LEU A 168 -25.97 31.45 9.52
CA LEU A 168 -25.26 32.36 8.63
C LEU A 168 -23.88 32.60 9.23
N THR A 169 -22.84 32.43 8.41
CA THR A 169 -21.48 32.79 8.83
C THR A 169 -21.45 34.27 9.18
N GLU A 170 -20.53 34.70 10.06
CA GLU A 170 -20.46 36.11 10.47
C GLU A 170 -20.28 37.03 9.26
N SER A 171 -19.53 36.60 8.24
CA SER A 171 -19.39 37.30 6.96
C SER A 171 -20.70 37.40 6.16
N GLN A 172 -21.54 36.36 6.17
CA GLN A 172 -22.87 36.40 5.56
C GLN A 172 -23.84 37.30 6.33
N LYS A 173 -23.68 37.46 7.64
CA LYS A 173 -24.44 38.45 8.42
C LYS A 173 -24.06 39.86 7.99
N CYS A 174 -22.77 40.12 7.75
CA CYS A 174 -22.30 41.43 7.31
C CYS A 174 -22.86 41.82 5.93
N SER A 175 -22.97 40.91 4.97
CA SER A 175 -23.43 41.24 3.61
C SER A 175 -24.87 41.76 3.52
N ILE A 176 -25.69 41.50 4.54
CA ILE A 176 -27.10 41.93 4.61
C ILE A 176 -27.22 43.38 5.09
N ILE A 177 -26.17 43.99 5.63
CA ILE A 177 -26.18 45.37 6.14
C ILE A 177 -26.17 46.37 4.98
N GLU A 178 -27.24 47.16 4.85
CA GLU A 178 -27.39 48.15 3.77
C GLU A 178 -26.47 49.38 3.94
N ASN A 179 -26.25 49.81 5.19
CA ASN A 179 -25.39 50.95 5.47
C ASN A 179 -23.91 50.57 5.23
N THR A 180 -23.29 51.22 4.25
CA THR A 180 -21.90 50.91 3.84
C THR A 180 -20.90 51.03 4.99
N LYS A 181 -21.06 52.01 5.89
CA LYS A 181 -20.14 52.17 7.03
C LYS A 181 -20.30 51.04 8.04
N GLU A 182 -21.52 50.73 8.44
CA GLU A 182 -21.79 49.65 9.41
C GLU A 182 -21.43 48.28 8.84
N ARG A 183 -21.67 48.06 7.55
CA ARG A 183 -21.29 46.86 6.83
C ARG A 183 -19.78 46.64 6.86
N ASP A 184 -19.02 47.68 6.53
CA ASP A 184 -17.57 47.63 6.48
C ASP A 184 -16.95 47.47 7.89
N GLU A 185 -17.55 48.08 8.92
CA GLU A 185 -17.20 47.84 10.33
C GLU A 185 -17.49 46.39 10.77
N CYS A 186 -18.58 45.79 10.29
CA CYS A 186 -18.90 44.38 10.50
C CYS A 186 -17.83 43.46 9.88
N TYR A 187 -17.47 43.70 8.60
CA TYR A 187 -16.43 42.92 7.93
C TYR A 187 -15.08 43.04 8.63
N TYR A 188 -14.71 44.23 9.08
CA TYR A 188 -13.51 44.44 9.89
C TYR A 188 -13.55 43.57 11.16
N ALA A 189 -14.64 43.62 11.94
CA ALA A 189 -14.75 42.84 13.17
C ALA A 189 -14.73 41.31 12.92
N ALA A 190 -15.38 40.85 11.85
CA ALA A 190 -15.35 39.44 11.43
C ALA A 190 -13.95 39.00 11.01
N ALA A 191 -13.24 39.82 10.21
CA ALA A 191 -11.87 39.58 9.79
C ALA A 191 -10.92 39.36 10.98
N ILE A 192 -11.01 40.22 12.01
CA ILE A 192 -10.18 40.10 13.21
C ILE A 192 -10.52 38.84 14.02
N ARG A 193 -11.80 38.49 14.11
CA ARG A 193 -12.26 37.32 14.88
C ARG A 193 -11.85 36.01 14.22
N GLU A 194 -11.99 35.92 12.90
CA GLU A 194 -11.69 34.71 12.11
C GLU A 194 -10.21 34.63 11.69
N GLY A 195 -9.46 35.72 11.80
CA GLY A 195 -8.10 35.81 11.27
C GLY A 195 -8.04 35.74 9.74
N SER A 196 -9.14 36.09 9.06
CA SER A 196 -9.29 35.92 7.61
C SER A 196 -9.02 37.22 6.86
N ARG A 197 -7.92 37.24 6.10
CA ARG A 197 -7.58 38.39 5.24
C ARG A 197 -8.60 38.65 4.14
N TYR A 198 -9.32 37.63 3.69
CA TYR A 198 -10.30 37.73 2.61
C TYR A 198 -11.50 38.59 2.99
N LEU A 199 -11.79 38.69 4.29
CA LEU A 199 -12.85 39.57 4.78
C LEU A 199 -12.43 41.05 4.76
N CYS A 200 -11.12 41.34 4.77
CA CYS A 200 -10.64 42.70 4.57
C CYS A 200 -10.89 43.17 3.13
N ASP A 201 -10.84 42.28 2.13
CA ASP A 201 -11.10 42.62 0.71
C ASP A 201 -12.53 43.13 0.46
N GLU A 202 -13.49 42.81 1.33
CA GLU A 202 -14.89 43.25 1.23
C GLU A 202 -15.12 44.68 1.78
N ILE A 203 -14.12 45.25 2.48
CA ILE A 203 -14.18 46.60 3.06
C ILE A 203 -13.92 47.65 1.96
N ARG A 204 -14.84 48.61 1.80
CA ARG A 204 -14.77 49.67 0.79
C ARG A 204 -14.25 51.00 1.32
N ILE A 205 -14.23 51.20 2.63
CA ILE A 205 -13.65 52.40 3.24
C ILE A 205 -12.12 52.22 3.31
N ASP A 206 -11.38 52.97 2.50
CA ASP A 206 -9.92 52.85 2.35
C ASP A 206 -9.15 52.81 3.69
N ASP A 207 -9.44 53.76 4.60
CA ASP A 207 -8.77 53.82 5.91
C ASP A 207 -9.10 52.62 6.82
N LEU A 208 -10.28 52.02 6.67
CA LEU A 208 -10.66 50.83 7.43
C LEU A 208 -10.07 49.55 6.81
N TRP A 209 -10.01 49.50 5.48
CA TRP A 209 -9.38 48.43 4.71
C TRP A 209 -7.89 48.30 5.07
N VAL A 210 -7.14 49.41 5.03
CA VAL A 210 -5.71 49.42 5.42
C VAL A 210 -5.52 48.95 6.87
N ARG A 211 -6.35 49.46 7.79
CA ARG A 211 -6.29 49.06 9.21
C ARG A 211 -6.56 47.57 9.41
N CYS A 212 -7.43 46.97 8.60
CA CYS A 212 -7.73 45.53 8.64
C CYS A 212 -6.47 44.68 8.38
N TYR A 213 -5.75 44.94 7.27
CA TYR A 213 -4.52 44.20 6.92
C TYR A 213 -3.41 44.39 7.96
N ILE A 214 -3.19 45.63 8.40
CA ILE A 214 -2.19 45.93 9.43
C ILE A 214 -2.50 45.15 10.71
N ARG A 215 -3.76 45.10 11.13
CA ARG A 215 -4.16 44.41 12.36
C ARG A 215 -3.98 42.89 12.27
N LEU A 216 -4.11 42.32 11.07
CA LEU A 216 -3.84 40.90 10.80
C LEU A 216 -2.35 40.60 10.53
N GLY A 217 -1.47 41.61 10.54
CA GLY A 217 -0.03 41.44 10.35
C GLY A 217 0.42 41.31 8.89
N TYR A 218 -0.39 41.78 7.93
CA TYR A 218 -0.04 41.83 6.52
C TYR A 218 0.43 43.22 6.11
N ASN A 219 1.42 43.28 5.21
CA ASN A 219 1.77 44.53 4.53
C ASN A 219 0.55 44.98 3.69
N SER A 220 0.27 46.28 3.68
CA SER A 220 -0.85 46.79 2.90
C SER A 220 -0.59 46.48 1.42
N PRO A 221 -1.61 46.02 0.65
CA PRO A 221 -1.46 45.78 -0.79
C PRO A 221 -1.13 47.03 -1.62
N LEU A 222 -1.08 48.21 -1.00
CA LEU A 222 -0.71 49.48 -1.63
C LEU A 222 0.80 49.80 -1.54
N ASP A 223 1.60 48.95 -0.88
CA ASP A 223 3.07 49.00 -0.88
C ASP A 223 3.66 48.04 -1.93
#